data_AF-A0A3L7TTX3-F1
#
_entry.id   AF-A0A3L7TTX3-F1
#
_cell.length_a   1.000
_cell.length_b   1.000
_cell.length_c   1.000
_cell.angle_alpha   90.00
_cell.angle_beta   90.00
_cell.angle_gamma   90.00
#
_symmetry.space_group_name_H-M   'P 1'
#
loop_
_entity.id
_entity.type
_entity.pdbx_description
1 polymer ?
#
loop_
_entity_poly.entity_id
_entity_poly.type
_entity_poly.pdbx_seq_one_letter_code
_entity_poly.pdbx_strand_id
1 'polypeptide(L)'
;MRACETNAMTQSKKPFWIIVIALVVPAIAATWFAWTMTGGIRDEARVTDTRLRELAWSVLAYADEFNVFPTNEAQLRAFTTSATGVPSSLTKPNTVGADRVYPLTRSEALIAAPIPTLDESLTCIDIEWGLASDVQPILRSKGKATMQGTGPTVGRWLYAMSERLRAK
;
A
#
# COMPACT_ATOMS: atom_id res chain seq x y z
N MET A 1 2.49 53.83 -68.08
CA MET A 1 3.11 52.87 -67.15
C MET A 1 2.35 52.94 -65.84
N ARG A 2 1.50 51.93 -65.52
CA ARG A 2 0.82 51.84 -64.22
C ARG A 2 1.64 50.92 -63.32
N ALA A 3 2.09 51.43 -62.18
CA ALA A 3 2.75 50.64 -61.17
C ALA A 3 1.71 49.70 -60.52
N CYS A 4 2.02 48.41 -60.51
CA CYS A 4 1.25 47.37 -59.84
C CYS A 4 1.66 47.40 -58.35
N GLU A 5 0.81 47.92 -57.48
CA GLU A 5 1.01 47.85 -56.03
C GLU A 5 0.67 46.44 -55.54
N THR A 6 1.70 45.63 -55.35
CA THR A 6 1.60 44.32 -54.69
C THR A 6 1.40 44.55 -53.19
N ASN A 7 0.14 44.64 -52.76
CA ASN A 7 -0.21 44.64 -51.34
C ASN A 7 0.14 43.27 -50.72
N ALA A 8 1.35 43.16 -50.17
CA ALA A 8 1.72 42.05 -49.32
C ALA A 8 0.90 42.12 -48.04
N MET A 9 -0.20 41.36 -47.96
CA MET A 9 -0.92 41.12 -46.72
C MET A 9 0.05 40.48 -45.71
N THR A 10 0.62 41.30 -44.83
CA THR A 10 1.33 40.82 -43.65
C THR A 10 0.28 40.27 -42.69
N GLN A 11 -0.04 38.98 -42.85
CA GLN A 11 -0.94 38.26 -41.96
C GLN A 11 -0.39 38.35 -40.53
N SER A 12 -1.06 39.12 -39.69
CA SER A 12 -0.66 39.34 -38.29
C SER A 12 -0.56 37.99 -37.58
N LYS A 13 0.63 37.65 -37.06
CA LYS A 13 0.85 36.40 -36.31
C LYS A 13 0.20 36.41 -34.92
N LYS A 14 -0.40 37.52 -34.51
CA LYS A 14 -1.01 37.73 -33.18
C LYS A 14 -2.15 36.73 -32.85
N PRO A 15 -3.19 36.54 -33.69
CA PRO A 15 -4.23 35.55 -33.42
C PRO A 15 -3.71 34.11 -33.33
N PHE A 16 -2.70 33.76 -34.13
CA PHE A 16 -2.06 32.45 -34.05
C PHE A 16 -1.44 32.22 -32.67
N TRP A 17 -0.65 33.17 -32.15
CA TRP A 17 -0.05 33.05 -30.83
C TRP A 17 -1.07 33.06 -29.69
N ILE A 18 -2.18 33.79 -29.82
CA ILE A 18 -3.28 33.75 -28.84
C ILE A 18 -3.87 32.34 -28.75
N ILE A 19 -4.15 31.71 -29.89
CA ILE A 19 -4.68 30.33 -29.93
C ILE A 19 -3.67 29.35 -29.35
N VAL A 20 -2.39 29.47 -29.71
CA VAL A 20 -1.32 28.61 -29.18
C VAL A 20 -1.23 28.74 -27.67
N ILE A 21 -1.20 29.95 -27.12
CA ILE A 21 -1.14 30.17 -25.67
C ILE A 21 -2.40 29.64 -24.97
N ALA A 22 -3.58 29.89 -25.55
CA ALA A 22 -4.85 29.43 -25.00
C ALA A 22 -4.98 27.90 -24.96
N LEU A 23 -4.25 27.16 -25.79
CA LEU A 23 -4.23 25.69 -25.77
C LEU A 23 -3.05 25.14 -24.94
N VAL A 24 -1.85 25.70 -25.11
CA VAL A 24 -0.64 25.19 -24.48
C VAL A 24 -0.63 25.44 -22.98
N VAL A 25 -1.05 26.62 -22.53
CA VAL A 25 -1.00 26.96 -21.09
C VAL A 25 -1.94 26.06 -20.28
N PRO A 26 -3.22 25.86 -20.65
CA PRO A 26 -4.08 24.91 -19.95
C PRO A 26 -3.59 23.46 -20.04
N ALA A 27 -3.01 23.04 -21.16
CA ALA A 27 -2.45 21.69 -21.31
C ALA A 27 -1.29 21.43 -20.35
N ILE A 28 -0.37 22.39 -20.19
CA ILE A 28 0.73 22.30 -19.22
C ILE A 28 0.18 22.28 -17.79
N ALA A 29 -0.78 23.15 -17.47
CA ALA A 29 -1.40 23.20 -16.15
C ALA A 29 -2.11 21.88 -15.79
N ALA A 30 -2.88 21.33 -16.72
CA ALA A 30 -3.56 20.04 -16.54
C ALA A 30 -2.55 18.89 -16.36
N THR A 31 -1.46 18.88 -17.15
CA THR A 31 -0.40 17.88 -17.02
C THR A 31 0.28 17.95 -15.65
N TRP A 32 0.59 19.16 -15.18
CA TRP A 32 1.19 19.36 -13.86
C TRP A 32 0.26 18.90 -12.74
N PHE A 33 -1.03 19.24 -12.83
CA PHE A 33 -2.05 18.81 -11.86
C PHE A 33 -2.24 17.29 -11.83
N ALA A 34 -2.26 16.65 -13.00
CA ALA A 34 -2.32 15.19 -13.10
C ALA A 34 -1.08 14.53 -12.47
N TRP A 35 0.10 15.13 -12.65
CA TRP A 35 1.34 14.63 -12.06
C TRP A 35 1.34 14.74 -10.53
N THR A 36 0.88 15.86 -9.97
CA THR A 36 0.83 16.04 -8.50
C THR A 36 -0.19 15.11 -7.84
N MET A 37 -1.37 14.91 -8.46
CA MET A 37 -2.37 13.96 -7.97
C MET A 37 -1.85 12.52 -7.98
N THR A 38 -1.23 12.09 -9.07
CA THR A 38 -0.68 10.73 -9.17
C THR A 38 0.49 10.51 -8.22
N GLY A 39 1.30 11.54 -7.96
CA GLY A 39 2.32 11.54 -6.91
C GLY A 39 1.71 11.29 -5.52
N GLY A 40 0.70 12.07 -5.15
CA GLY A 40 0.02 11.93 -3.85
C GLY A 40 -0.60 10.54 -3.63
N ILE A 41 -1.23 9.96 -4.65
CA ILE A 41 -1.79 8.59 -4.56
C ILE A 41 -0.69 7.55 -4.34
N ARG A 42 0.47 7.70 -5.00
CA ARG A 42 1.59 6.78 -4.81
C ARG A 42 2.17 6.85 -3.40
N ASP A 43 2.27 8.04 -2.84
CA ASP A 43 2.75 8.21 -1.46
C ASP A 43 1.75 7.64 -0.45
N GLU A 44 0.46 7.90 -0.61
CA GLU A 44 -0.59 7.28 0.22
C GLU A 44 -0.59 5.74 0.08
N ALA A 45 -0.34 5.22 -1.12
CA ALA A 45 -0.23 3.80 -1.37
C ALA A 45 0.97 3.15 -0.66
N ARG A 46 2.12 3.84 -0.57
CA ARG A 46 3.30 3.37 0.17
C ARG A 46 3.06 3.36 1.68
N VAL A 47 2.40 4.40 2.20
CA VAL A 47 2.04 4.47 3.62
C VAL A 47 1.06 3.35 4.00
N THR A 48 0.02 3.16 3.19
CA THR A 48 -0.97 2.10 3.41
C THR A 48 -0.36 0.71 3.26
N ASP A 49 0.54 0.49 2.29
CA ASP A 49 1.30 -0.76 2.14
C ASP A 49 2.13 -1.08 3.38
N THR A 50 2.85 -0.08 3.90
CA THR A 50 3.67 -0.23 5.11
C THR A 50 2.80 -0.62 6.31
N ARG A 51 1.67 0.08 6.51
CA ARG A 51 0.70 -0.21 7.57
C ARG A 51 0.08 -1.59 7.45
N LEU A 52 -0.26 -2.01 6.23
CA LEU A 52 -0.83 -3.33 5.96
C LEU A 52 0.18 -4.45 6.24
N ARG A 53 1.44 -4.27 5.83
CA ARG A 53 2.53 -5.22 6.11
C ARG A 53 2.87 -5.30 7.59
N GLU A 54 2.91 -4.16 8.28
CA GLU A 54 3.17 -4.12 9.72
C GLU A 54 2.05 -4.80 10.51
N LEU A 55 0.80 -4.54 10.16
CA LEU A 55 -0.33 -5.20 10.80
C LEU A 55 -0.32 -6.70 10.55
N ALA A 56 -0.03 -7.12 9.32
CA ALA A 56 0.16 -8.53 8.99
C ALA A 56 1.30 -9.16 9.80
N TRP A 57 2.43 -8.47 9.94
CA TRP A 57 3.54 -8.90 10.77
C TRP A 57 3.13 -9.11 12.23
N SER A 58 2.40 -8.15 12.80
CA SER A 58 1.90 -8.25 14.18
C SER A 58 0.98 -9.47 14.36
N VAL A 59 0.12 -9.77 13.39
CA VAL A 59 -0.74 -10.97 13.39
C VAL A 59 0.08 -12.25 13.25
N LEU A 60 1.08 -12.28 12.38
CA LEU A 60 1.98 -13.43 12.21
C LEU A 60 2.78 -13.70 13.48
N ALA A 61 3.30 -12.65 14.13
CA ALA A 61 4.02 -12.75 15.39
C ALA A 61 3.14 -13.29 16.53
N TYR A 62 1.90 -12.81 16.62
CA TYR A 62 0.92 -13.37 17.56
C TYR A 62 0.70 -14.87 17.30
N ALA A 63 0.48 -15.25 16.04
CA ALA A 63 0.26 -16.65 15.66
C ALA A 63 1.51 -17.52 15.86
N ASP A 64 2.70 -16.96 15.74
CA ASP A 64 3.96 -17.63 16.05
C ASP A 64 4.10 -17.92 17.54
N GLU A 65 3.78 -16.96 18.40
CA GLU A 65 3.89 -17.11 19.85
C GLU A 65 2.83 -18.08 20.40
N PHE A 66 1.54 -17.82 20.10
CA PHE A 66 0.42 -18.53 20.72
C PHE A 66 -0.05 -19.76 19.94
N ASN A 67 0.47 -20.00 18.74
CA ASN A 67 0.00 -21.06 17.83
C ASN A 67 -1.48 -20.95 17.44
N VAL A 68 -2.04 -19.74 17.48
CA VAL A 68 -3.41 -19.42 17.10
C VAL A 68 -3.47 -18.01 16.51
N PHE A 69 -4.38 -17.74 15.59
CA PHE A 69 -4.68 -16.38 15.17
C PHE A 69 -5.44 -15.60 16.25
N PRO A 70 -5.23 -14.28 16.34
CA PRO A 70 -6.09 -13.41 17.12
C PRO A 70 -7.52 -13.43 16.56
N THR A 71 -8.50 -13.47 17.45
CA THR A 71 -9.94 -13.52 17.13
C THR A 71 -10.64 -12.18 17.31
N ASN A 72 -9.94 -11.19 17.86
CA ASN A 72 -10.43 -9.83 18.04
C ASN A 72 -9.26 -8.85 18.20
N GLU A 73 -9.56 -7.56 18.06
CA GLU A 73 -8.56 -6.48 18.18
C GLU A 73 -7.95 -6.40 19.58
N ALA A 74 -8.73 -6.67 20.63
CA ALA A 74 -8.25 -6.56 22.01
C ALA A 74 -7.09 -7.54 22.29
N GLN A 75 -7.16 -8.77 21.76
CA GLN A 75 -6.08 -9.75 21.83
C GLN A 75 -4.81 -9.26 21.14
N LEU A 76 -4.94 -8.73 19.91
CA LEU A 76 -3.79 -8.21 19.17
C LEU A 76 -3.18 -6.99 19.88
N ARG A 77 -4.01 -6.08 20.37
CA ARG A 77 -3.58 -4.89 21.10
C ARG A 77 -2.82 -5.27 22.36
N ALA A 78 -3.39 -6.15 23.19
CA ALA A 78 -2.74 -6.64 24.41
C ALA A 78 -1.35 -7.24 24.14
N PHE A 79 -1.22 -7.99 23.04
CA PHE A 79 0.06 -8.53 22.59
C PHE A 79 1.05 -7.44 22.19
N THR A 80 0.65 -6.49 21.33
CA THR A 80 1.53 -5.42 20.83
C THR A 80 2.00 -4.47 21.93
N THR A 81 1.21 -4.29 22.99
CA THR A 81 1.53 -3.44 24.15
C THR A 81 2.22 -4.19 25.28
N SER A 82 2.45 -5.49 25.14
CA SER A 82 3.15 -6.29 26.15
C SER A 82 4.60 -5.82 26.32
N ALA A 83 5.23 -6.14 27.47
CA ALA A 83 6.60 -5.72 27.76
C ALA A 83 7.63 -6.22 26.73
N THR A 84 7.36 -7.37 26.10
CA THR A 84 8.18 -7.95 25.03
C THR A 84 7.89 -7.30 23.67
N GLY A 85 6.68 -6.76 23.49
CA GLY A 85 6.21 -6.13 22.27
C GLY A 85 6.15 -7.10 21.08
N VAL A 86 6.10 -6.53 19.86
CA VAL A 86 6.13 -7.33 18.63
C VAL A 86 7.57 -7.73 18.31
N PRO A 87 7.90 -9.04 18.25
CA PRO A 87 9.25 -9.51 17.99
C PRO A 87 9.73 -9.10 16.59
N SER A 88 11.05 -8.97 16.43
CA SER A 88 11.70 -8.67 15.16
C SER A 88 11.89 -9.89 14.26
N SER A 89 11.75 -11.10 14.81
CA SER A 89 11.84 -12.37 14.07
C SER A 89 10.79 -13.38 14.56
N LEU A 90 10.38 -14.26 13.65
CA LEU A 90 9.53 -15.41 13.95
C LEU A 90 10.40 -16.65 14.23
N THR A 91 9.95 -17.48 15.15
CA THR A 91 10.73 -18.64 15.63
C THR A 91 10.46 -19.91 14.84
N LYS A 92 9.24 -20.07 14.31
CA LYS A 92 8.84 -21.31 13.64
C LYS A 92 8.75 -21.06 12.14
N PRO A 93 9.59 -21.68 11.31
CA PRO A 93 9.51 -21.54 9.86
C PRO A 93 8.28 -22.26 9.29
N ASN A 94 7.85 -21.87 8.10
CA ASN A 94 6.84 -22.65 7.39
C ASN A 94 7.47 -23.96 6.90
N THR A 95 6.86 -25.09 7.24
CA THR A 95 7.27 -26.43 6.79
C THR A 95 6.31 -26.99 5.73
N VAL A 96 5.21 -26.30 5.43
CA VAL A 96 4.12 -26.78 4.57
C VAL A 96 4.07 -25.98 3.26
N GLY A 97 4.42 -26.64 2.16
CA GLY A 97 4.35 -26.10 0.79
C GLY A 97 5.55 -25.20 0.41
N ALA A 98 6.36 -25.63 -0.56
CA ALA A 98 7.59 -24.94 -0.97
C ALA A 98 7.37 -23.52 -1.53
N ASP A 99 6.17 -23.21 -2.03
CA ASP A 99 5.89 -21.98 -2.77
C ASP A 99 5.22 -20.88 -1.92
N ARG A 100 4.88 -21.15 -0.66
CA ARG A 100 4.07 -20.27 0.18
C ARG A 100 4.81 -19.93 1.46
N VAL A 101 5.63 -18.88 1.41
CA VAL A 101 6.51 -18.50 2.53
C VAL A 101 6.05 -17.15 3.09
N TYR A 102 5.95 -17.06 4.43
CA TYR A 102 5.84 -15.79 5.14
C TYR A 102 7.23 -15.32 5.59
N PRO A 103 7.47 -14.01 5.70
CA PRO A 103 8.76 -13.47 6.12
C PRO A 103 9.13 -13.96 7.52
N LEU A 104 10.41 -14.26 7.76
CA LEU A 104 10.89 -14.68 9.09
C LEU A 104 11.41 -13.50 9.91
N THR A 105 11.68 -12.37 9.27
CA THR A 105 12.10 -11.14 9.94
C THR A 105 11.19 -9.97 9.61
N ARG A 106 11.00 -9.06 10.57
CA ARG A 106 10.19 -7.84 10.40
C ARG A 106 10.75 -6.95 9.31
N SER A 107 12.07 -6.95 9.16
CA SER A 107 12.79 -6.27 8.07
C SER A 107 12.55 -6.86 6.68
N GLU A 108 12.24 -8.16 6.57
CA GLU A 108 11.79 -8.75 5.29
C GLU A 108 10.34 -8.38 4.99
N ALA A 109 9.50 -8.30 6.04
CA ALA A 109 8.10 -7.92 5.89
C ALA A 109 7.94 -6.45 5.46
N LEU A 110 8.72 -5.55 6.08
CA LEU A 110 8.71 -4.11 5.86
C LEU A 110 9.82 -3.69 4.90
N ILE A 111 9.47 -3.06 3.78
CA ILE A 111 10.46 -2.55 2.82
C ILE A 111 11.02 -1.21 3.33
N ALA A 112 11.96 -1.27 4.27
CA ALA A 112 12.76 -0.14 4.77
C ALA A 112 11.96 1.15 5.08
N ALA A 113 10.78 1.00 5.67
CA ALA A 113 9.91 2.11 6.04
C ALA A 113 9.89 2.29 7.58
N PRO A 114 9.61 3.51 8.08
CA PRO A 114 9.34 3.70 9.50
C PRO A 114 8.23 2.77 9.96
N ILE A 115 8.44 2.12 11.10
CA ILE A 115 7.50 1.16 11.66
C ILE A 115 6.28 1.93 12.20
N PRO A 116 5.08 1.75 11.63
CA PRO A 116 3.89 2.40 12.13
C PRO A 116 3.45 1.73 13.44
N THR A 117 2.78 2.50 14.28
CA THR A 117 2.07 1.96 15.44
C THR A 117 0.85 1.15 15.01
N LEU A 118 0.33 0.32 15.92
CA LEU A 118 -0.91 -0.43 15.68
C LEU A 118 -2.08 0.53 15.38
N ASP A 119 -2.19 1.63 16.13
CA ASP A 119 -3.26 2.62 15.94
C ASP A 119 -3.18 3.30 14.57
N GLU A 120 -1.98 3.70 14.14
CA GLU A 120 -1.79 4.23 12.79
C GLU A 120 -2.20 3.23 11.72
N SER A 121 -1.91 1.94 11.93
CA SER A 121 -2.27 0.88 10.98
C SER A 121 -3.79 0.69 10.89
N LEU A 122 -4.48 0.67 12.03
CA LEU A 122 -5.95 0.51 12.12
C LEU A 122 -6.73 1.71 11.57
N THR A 123 -6.11 2.89 11.43
CA THR A 123 -6.76 4.03 10.75
C THR A 123 -7.00 3.78 9.27
N CYS A 124 -6.15 2.97 8.62
CA CYS A 124 -6.19 2.70 7.17
C CYS A 124 -6.66 1.29 6.83
N ILE A 125 -6.56 0.35 7.76
CA ILE A 125 -6.81 -1.06 7.53
C ILE A 125 -7.96 -1.54 8.41
N ASP A 126 -8.92 -2.26 7.81
CA ASP A 126 -9.93 -3.03 8.53
C ASP A 126 -9.50 -4.49 8.64
N ILE A 127 -9.90 -5.11 9.75
CA ILE A 127 -9.64 -6.51 10.05
C ILE A 127 -10.96 -7.22 10.22
N GLU A 128 -11.20 -8.21 9.36
CA GLU A 128 -12.26 -9.19 9.58
C GLU A 128 -11.65 -10.37 10.33
N TRP A 129 -12.02 -10.52 11.60
CA TRP A 129 -11.48 -11.57 12.46
C TRP A 129 -12.14 -12.93 12.15
N GLY A 130 -11.33 -13.99 12.20
CA GLY A 130 -11.84 -15.35 12.13
C GLY A 130 -12.64 -15.71 13.38
N LEU A 131 -13.70 -16.52 13.19
CA LEU A 131 -14.46 -17.09 14.31
C LEU A 131 -13.71 -18.25 14.98
N ALA A 132 -12.80 -18.90 14.25
CA ALA A 132 -11.96 -19.98 14.72
C ALA A 132 -10.49 -19.54 14.75
N SER A 133 -9.75 -20.07 15.71
CA SER A 133 -8.36 -19.69 15.98
C SER A 133 -7.35 -20.18 14.94
N ASP A 134 -7.75 -21.06 14.02
CA ASP A 134 -6.94 -21.57 12.92
C ASP A 134 -7.31 -20.91 11.55
N VAL A 135 -8.32 -20.06 11.54
CA VAL A 135 -8.76 -19.32 10.34
C VAL A 135 -8.07 -17.97 10.32
N GLN A 136 -7.38 -17.66 9.22
CA GLN A 136 -6.68 -16.38 9.13
C GLN A 136 -7.66 -15.19 9.10
N PRO A 137 -7.31 -14.06 9.74
CA PRO A 137 -8.06 -12.82 9.56
C PRO A 137 -7.86 -12.27 8.14
N ILE A 138 -8.84 -11.51 7.66
CA ILE A 138 -8.77 -10.80 6.37
C ILE A 138 -8.45 -9.34 6.64
N LEU A 139 -7.37 -8.85 6.04
CA LEU A 139 -6.94 -7.46 6.13
C LEU A 139 -7.36 -6.71 4.86
N ARG A 140 -8.09 -5.61 5.00
CA ARG A 140 -8.57 -4.79 3.87
C ARG A 140 -8.13 -3.34 4.04
N SER A 141 -7.60 -2.72 2.99
CA SER A 141 -7.43 -1.27 2.99
C SER A 141 -8.81 -0.61 2.91
N LYS A 142 -9.14 0.32 3.81
CA LYS A 142 -10.42 1.02 3.96
C LYS A 142 -10.77 1.92 2.75
N GLY A 143 -10.83 1.34 1.56
CA GLY A 143 -10.81 2.07 0.28
C GLY A 143 -9.51 2.81 0.00
N LYS A 144 -8.48 2.65 0.85
CA LYS A 144 -7.17 3.31 0.70
C LYS A 144 -6.36 2.64 -0.40
N ALA A 145 -5.65 3.46 -1.18
CA ALA A 145 -4.75 2.97 -2.21
C ALA A 145 -3.67 2.08 -1.60
N THR A 146 -3.31 1.00 -2.29
CA THR A 146 -2.19 0.12 -1.91
C THR A 146 -1.28 -0.06 -3.10
N MET A 147 0.00 -0.33 -2.85
CA MET A 147 0.92 -0.74 -3.91
C MET A 147 0.44 -2.02 -4.58
N GLN A 148 0.75 -2.18 -5.86
CA GLN A 148 0.37 -3.35 -6.62
C GLN A 148 0.98 -4.62 -6.00
N GLY A 149 0.16 -5.63 -5.75
CA GLY A 149 0.61 -6.94 -5.24
C GLY A 149 0.74 -7.03 -3.72
N THR A 150 0.57 -5.94 -2.96
CA THR A 150 0.64 -5.98 -1.49
C THR A 150 -0.43 -6.86 -0.87
N GLY A 151 -1.71 -6.62 -1.18
CA GLY A 151 -2.83 -7.40 -0.65
C GLY A 151 -2.66 -8.90 -0.89
N PRO A 152 -2.41 -9.34 -2.14
CA PRO A 152 -2.12 -10.74 -2.43
C PRO A 152 -0.88 -11.30 -1.70
N THR A 153 0.15 -10.50 -1.48
CA THR A 153 1.36 -10.92 -0.77
C THR A 153 1.08 -11.15 0.71
N VAL A 154 0.43 -10.19 1.37
CA VAL A 154 0.01 -10.31 2.77
C VAL A 154 -0.99 -11.45 2.97
N GLY A 155 -1.96 -11.60 2.06
CA GLY A 155 -2.90 -12.72 2.08
C GLY A 155 -2.20 -14.08 1.98
N ARG A 156 -1.17 -14.20 1.13
CA ARG A 156 -0.34 -15.42 1.03
C ARG A 156 0.41 -15.71 2.33
N TRP A 157 0.92 -14.69 3.02
CA TRP A 157 1.62 -14.89 4.30
C TRP A 157 0.69 -15.43 5.37
N LEU A 158 -0.48 -14.80 5.54
CA LEU A 158 -1.49 -15.20 6.53
C LEU A 158 -2.04 -16.60 6.22
N TYR A 159 -2.25 -16.90 4.95
CA TYR A 159 -2.67 -18.23 4.53
C TYR A 159 -1.58 -19.30 4.80
N ALA A 160 -0.31 -19.02 4.47
CA ALA A 160 0.80 -19.93 4.78
C ALA A 160 0.92 -20.20 6.30
N MET A 161 0.70 -19.17 7.11
CA MET A 161 0.62 -19.31 8.56
C MET A 161 -0.55 -20.21 8.98
N SER A 162 -1.73 -20.07 8.37
CA SER A 162 -2.89 -20.93 8.64
C SER A 162 -2.61 -22.41 8.32
N GLU A 163 -1.93 -22.69 7.19
CA GLU A 163 -1.56 -24.05 6.80
C GLU A 163 -0.62 -24.66 7.86
N ARG A 164 0.35 -23.89 8.35
CA ARG A 164 1.23 -24.31 9.46
C ARG A 164 0.46 -24.56 10.76
N LEU A 165 -0.54 -23.73 11.09
CA LEU A 165 -1.33 -23.91 12.31
C LEU A 165 -2.19 -25.18 12.25
N ARG A 166 -2.74 -25.51 11.08
CA ARG A 166 -3.58 -26.70 10.86
C ARG A 166 -2.82 -28.02 10.72
N ALA A 167 -1.53 -27.96 10.38
CA ALA A 167 -0.69 -29.14 10.22
C ALA A 167 -0.18 -29.75 11.55
N LYS A 168 -0.67 -29.25 12.69
CA LYS A 168 -0.34 -29.71 14.04
C LYS A 168 -1.41 -30.67 14.56
#